data_AF-A0A1J4K2N9-F1
#
_entry.id   AF-A0A1J4K2N9-F1
#
_cell.length_a   1.000
_cell.length_b   1.000
_cell.length_c   1.000
_cell.angle_alpha   90.00
_cell.angle_beta   90.00
_cell.angle_gamma   90.00
#
_symmetry.space_group_name_H-M   'P 1'
#
loop_
_entity.id
_entity.type
_entity.pdbx_description
1 polymer ?
#
loop_
_entity_poly.entity_id
_entity_poly.type
_entity_poly.pdbx_seq_one_letter_code
_entity_poly.pdbx_strand_id
1 'polypeptide(L)'
;MFADSILLDYPAKGITDFCGSDDEALETFGQQLNQEAVLESWLLNLNELDFFYIENCIIESTWLDDLEKMALFAEKIFEVSLIRQNIVELLLKIISDVCKVEPEFFKVIVKEALRLPADNMFLAYKIISSNPESVKKIVTGYISDQAFIWFAPELEESNESAFNRKLLSMISRGADDPVIKKFVEDIELLRQDDWLLYKQQRDRGINPNPFAVALRYDDIETFQVLVSRDGGCFSNHFDQRIEVSPFERCDFINHNPTWIQFAAFFGATTCFKFLLVNGANLRLNDDFNESDSQRLEGRSVTELAVAGGQTEIIRLCYGKLEDLSGCDEIAEMFKQDAVAEWISLIRDSSCK
;
A
#
# COMPACT_ATOMS: atom_id res chain seq x y z
N MET A 1 -27.25 28.04 60.93
CA MET A 1 -27.52 28.24 62.38
C MET A 1 -28.23 26.98 62.83
N PHE A 2 -27.67 26.28 63.83
CA PHE A 2 -27.98 24.93 64.35
C PHE A 2 -27.61 23.74 63.43
N ALA A 3 -27.00 22.64 63.88
CA ALA A 3 -26.37 22.25 65.15
C ALA A 3 -25.69 20.87 64.93
N ASP A 4 -24.58 20.61 65.65
CA ASP A 4 -24.24 19.40 66.45
C ASP A 4 -24.52 17.98 65.88
N SER A 5 -23.75 16.90 66.11
CA SER A 5 -22.47 16.60 66.76
C SER A 5 -22.24 15.07 66.65
N ILE A 6 -20.98 14.62 66.70
CA ILE A 6 -20.48 13.35 67.32
C ILE A 6 -20.72 12.00 66.59
N LEU A 7 -19.59 11.48 66.08
CA LEU A 7 -19.00 10.11 66.15
C LEU A 7 -19.90 8.88 66.36
N LEU A 8 -19.76 7.91 65.45
CA LEU A 8 -19.78 6.47 65.78
C LEU A 8 -18.77 5.69 64.92
N ASP A 9 -18.08 4.78 65.60
CA ASP A 9 -17.00 3.87 65.25
C ASP A 9 -17.07 3.14 63.90
N TYR A 10 -15.92 3.08 63.20
CA TYR A 10 -15.60 2.01 62.24
C TYR A 10 -14.47 1.14 62.80
N PRO A 11 -14.62 -0.20 62.80
CA PRO A 11 -13.53 -1.07 63.20
C PRO A 11 -12.51 -1.16 62.04
N ALA A 12 -11.25 -0.87 62.37
CA ALA A 12 -10.10 -1.22 61.56
C ALA A 12 -10.05 -2.74 61.36
N LYS A 13 -10.09 -3.21 60.11
CA LYS A 13 -9.63 -4.54 59.71
C LYS A 13 -9.16 -4.54 58.26
N GLY A 14 -7.87 -4.80 58.08
CA GLY A 14 -7.33 -5.53 56.94
C GLY A 14 -7.00 -4.74 55.69
N ILE A 15 -5.91 -3.97 55.73
CA ILE A 15 -5.08 -3.76 54.54
C ILE A 15 -4.25 -5.03 54.40
N THR A 16 -4.56 -5.86 53.41
CA THR A 16 -3.63 -6.83 52.82
C THR A 16 -3.98 -6.98 51.33
N ASP A 17 -3.06 -6.50 50.51
CA ASP A 17 -2.70 -6.97 49.17
C ASP A 17 -3.77 -7.04 48.08
N PHE A 18 -3.91 -5.94 47.33
CA PHE A 18 -4.38 -5.89 45.95
C PHE A 18 -3.59 -4.79 45.22
N CYS A 19 -2.30 -5.02 44.96
CA CYS A 19 -1.42 -4.05 44.28
C CYS A 19 -0.42 -4.72 43.33
N GLY A 20 -0.73 -5.91 42.79
CA GLY A 20 0.25 -6.70 42.00
C GLY A 20 -0.15 -7.01 40.56
N SER A 21 -1.44 -6.99 40.19
CA SER A 21 -1.88 -7.47 38.87
C SER A 21 -1.92 -6.39 37.79
N ASP A 22 -2.24 -5.16 38.17
CA ASP A 22 -2.56 -4.11 37.19
C ASP A 22 -1.30 -3.39 36.69
N ASP A 23 -0.28 -3.25 37.54
CA ASP A 23 1.02 -2.67 37.15
C ASP A 23 1.86 -3.64 36.30
N GLU A 24 1.85 -4.94 36.60
CA GLU A 24 2.50 -5.96 35.74
C GLU A 24 1.79 -6.09 34.39
N ALA A 25 0.46 -6.00 34.36
CA ALA A 25 -0.30 -6.01 33.10
C ALA A 25 -0.01 -4.77 32.25
N LEU A 26 0.09 -3.58 32.86
CA LEU A 26 0.44 -2.34 32.18
C LEU A 26 1.90 -2.34 31.69
N GLU A 27 2.85 -2.87 32.47
CA GLU A 27 4.24 -3.03 32.03
C GLU A 27 4.38 -4.04 30.89
N THR A 28 3.69 -5.18 30.98
CA THR A 28 3.70 -6.22 29.93
C THR A 28 3.08 -5.68 28.64
N PHE A 29 1.96 -4.96 28.75
CA PHE A 29 1.32 -4.29 27.62
C PHE A 29 2.23 -3.22 26.99
N GLY A 30 2.90 -2.41 27.82
CA GLY A 30 3.89 -1.44 27.35
C GLY A 30 5.10 -2.07 26.65
N GLN A 31 5.56 -3.23 27.10
CA GLN A 31 6.63 -3.99 26.46
C GLN A 31 6.21 -4.59 25.12
N GLN A 32 4.97 -5.11 25.02
CA GLN A 32 4.41 -5.62 23.76
C GLN A 32 4.25 -4.51 22.73
N LEU A 33 3.67 -3.36 23.12
CA LEU A 33 3.57 -2.18 22.25
C LEU A 33 4.93 -1.73 21.70
N ASN A 34 5.97 -1.80 22.55
CA ASN A 34 7.33 -1.46 22.13
C ASN A 34 7.89 -2.48 21.13
N GLN A 35 7.63 -3.78 21.32
CA GLN A 35 8.07 -4.81 20.37
C GLN A 35 7.39 -4.65 19.00
N GLU A 36 6.08 -4.39 18.97
CA GLU A 36 5.33 -4.15 17.73
C GLU A 36 5.86 -2.93 16.97
N ALA A 37 6.08 -1.81 17.67
CA ALA A 37 6.65 -0.61 17.06
C ALA A 37 8.06 -0.86 16.49
N VAL A 38 8.87 -1.68 17.15
CA VAL A 38 10.19 -2.10 16.64
C VAL A 38 10.06 -2.93 15.36
N LEU A 39 9.14 -3.91 15.33
CA LEU A 39 8.87 -4.72 14.15
C LEU A 39 8.38 -3.86 12.98
N GLU A 40 7.42 -2.97 13.23
CA GLU A 40 6.89 -2.06 12.22
C GLU A 40 8.01 -1.16 11.66
N SER A 41 8.84 -0.59 12.52
CA SER A 41 10.00 0.21 12.12
C SER A 41 11.00 -0.59 11.29
N TRP A 42 11.27 -1.85 11.63
CA TRP A 42 12.15 -2.71 10.83
C TRP A 42 11.59 -2.94 9.43
N LEU A 43 10.30 -3.26 9.33
CA LEU A 43 9.66 -3.55 8.05
C LEU A 43 9.52 -2.28 7.18
N LEU A 44 9.11 -1.14 7.75
CA LEU A 44 8.93 0.12 7.01
C LEU A 44 10.22 0.68 6.42
N ASN A 45 11.35 0.43 7.06
CA ASN A 45 12.66 0.97 6.67
C ASN A 45 13.55 -0.07 5.97
N LEU A 46 12.98 -1.22 5.60
CA LEU A 46 13.70 -2.29 4.92
C LEU A 46 14.29 -1.80 3.60
N ASN A 47 15.57 -2.07 3.40
CA ASN A 47 16.31 -1.71 2.18
C ASN A 47 17.41 -2.75 1.92
N GLU A 48 18.02 -2.73 0.74
CA GLU A 48 19.03 -3.74 0.37
C GLU A 48 20.28 -3.75 1.27
N LEU A 49 20.66 -2.60 1.86
CA LEU A 49 21.87 -2.48 2.69
C LEU A 49 21.66 -3.14 4.06
N ASP A 50 20.51 -2.91 4.67
CA ASP A 50 20.19 -3.39 6.02
C ASP A 50 19.40 -4.70 6.01
N PHE A 51 19.07 -5.22 4.83
CA PHE A 51 18.24 -6.40 4.65
C PHE A 51 18.68 -7.57 5.53
N PHE A 52 19.96 -7.96 5.45
CA PHE A 52 20.47 -9.13 6.17
C PHE A 52 20.46 -8.93 7.68
N TYR A 53 20.69 -7.71 8.15
CA TYR A 53 20.62 -7.40 9.57
C TYR A 53 19.18 -7.55 10.08
N ILE A 54 18.22 -6.92 9.40
CA ILE A 54 16.80 -6.96 9.77
C ILE A 54 16.25 -8.39 9.70
N GLU A 55 16.61 -9.14 8.66
CA GLU A 55 16.23 -10.54 8.50
C GLU A 55 16.67 -11.38 9.71
N ASN A 56 17.94 -11.27 10.14
CA ASN A 56 18.41 -11.99 11.32
C ASN A 56 17.72 -11.53 12.60
N CYS A 57 17.48 -10.22 12.76
CA CYS A 57 16.72 -9.70 13.90
C CYS A 57 15.32 -10.32 13.99
N ILE A 58 14.63 -10.49 12.86
CA ILE A 58 13.30 -11.14 12.81
C ILE A 58 13.43 -12.64 13.14
N ILE A 59 14.38 -13.34 12.52
CA ILE A 59 14.57 -14.78 12.72
C ILE A 59 14.93 -15.13 14.17
N GLU A 60 15.77 -14.33 14.82
CA GLU A 60 16.19 -14.53 16.22
C GLU A 60 15.20 -13.95 17.24
N SER A 61 14.14 -13.27 16.77
CA SER A 61 13.13 -12.68 17.65
C SER A 61 12.11 -13.71 18.13
N THR A 62 11.28 -13.27 19.09
CA THR A 62 10.15 -14.08 19.56
C THR A 62 8.95 -14.09 18.60
N TRP A 63 9.00 -13.39 17.45
CA TRP A 63 7.87 -13.28 16.52
C TRP A 63 7.46 -14.62 15.88
N LEU A 64 8.35 -15.60 15.95
CA LEU A 64 8.16 -16.94 15.41
C LEU A 64 7.93 -18.00 16.49
N ASP A 65 7.81 -17.62 17.77
CA ASP A 65 7.66 -18.56 18.88
C ASP A 65 6.25 -19.18 18.96
N ASP A 66 5.22 -18.45 18.51
CA ASP A 66 3.84 -18.86 18.60
C ASP A 66 2.96 -18.31 17.46
N LEU A 67 1.77 -18.92 17.30
CA LEU A 67 0.86 -18.62 16.20
C LEU A 67 0.23 -17.22 16.26
N GLU A 68 0.08 -16.63 17.45
CA GLU A 68 -0.51 -15.30 17.62
C GLU A 68 0.48 -14.23 17.15
N LYS A 69 1.74 -14.34 17.57
CA LYS A 69 2.84 -13.48 17.11
C LYS A 69 3.12 -13.63 15.62
N MET A 70 3.09 -14.85 15.10
CA MET A 70 3.20 -15.09 13.66
C MET A 70 2.05 -14.42 12.89
N ALA A 71 0.83 -14.44 13.43
CA ALA A 71 -0.31 -13.80 12.78
C ALA A 71 -0.15 -12.28 12.74
N LEU A 72 0.30 -11.68 13.85
CA LEU A 72 0.59 -10.25 13.89
C LEU A 72 1.74 -9.86 12.95
N PHE A 73 2.80 -10.66 12.91
CA PHE A 73 3.89 -10.45 11.96
C PHE A 73 3.40 -10.52 10.50
N ALA A 74 2.56 -11.50 10.17
CA ALA A 74 1.93 -11.61 8.86
C ALA A 74 1.07 -10.37 8.52
N GLU A 75 0.26 -9.90 9.45
CA GLU A 75 -0.55 -8.67 9.30
C GLU A 75 0.33 -7.45 9.03
N LYS A 76 1.41 -7.26 9.80
CA LYS A 76 2.38 -6.16 9.58
C LYS A 76 3.08 -6.22 8.23
N ILE A 77 3.37 -7.40 7.70
CA ILE A 77 3.90 -7.52 6.33
C ILE A 77 2.88 -7.00 5.31
N PHE A 78 1.61 -7.37 5.44
CA PHE A 78 0.54 -6.89 4.56
C PHE A 78 0.36 -5.37 4.67
N GLU A 79 0.29 -4.82 5.88
CA GLU A 79 0.21 -3.36 6.11
C GLU A 79 1.39 -2.63 5.46
N VAL A 80 2.62 -3.06 5.74
CA VAL A 80 3.82 -2.38 5.22
C VAL A 80 3.92 -2.47 3.70
N SER A 81 3.49 -3.58 3.09
CA SER A 81 3.51 -3.69 1.62
C SER A 81 2.56 -2.71 0.90
N LEU A 82 1.48 -2.27 1.57
CA LEU A 82 0.61 -1.20 1.07
C LEU A 82 1.31 0.16 1.14
N ILE A 83 1.98 0.41 2.26
CA ILE A 83 2.62 1.69 2.59
C ILE A 83 3.96 1.90 1.84
N ARG A 84 4.71 0.81 1.59
CA ARG A 84 6.05 0.81 0.97
C ARG A 84 6.11 -0.16 -0.20
N GLN A 85 5.57 0.23 -1.34
CA GLN A 85 5.43 -0.67 -2.50
C GLN A 85 6.75 -1.03 -3.18
N ASN A 86 7.78 -0.19 -3.05
CA ASN A 86 9.09 -0.41 -3.66
C ASN A 86 9.90 -1.51 -2.96
N ILE A 87 9.52 -1.92 -1.74
CA ILE A 87 10.24 -2.95 -0.96
C ILE A 87 9.53 -4.31 -0.97
N VAL A 88 8.44 -4.46 -1.72
CA VAL A 88 7.64 -5.71 -1.70
C VAL A 88 8.47 -6.94 -2.10
N GLU A 89 9.44 -6.81 -3.00
CA GLU A 89 10.35 -7.91 -3.33
C GLU A 89 11.23 -8.33 -2.14
N LEU A 90 11.65 -7.37 -1.31
CA LEU A 90 12.38 -7.64 -0.07
C LEU A 90 11.45 -8.29 0.97
N LEU A 91 10.19 -7.85 1.08
CA LEU A 91 9.20 -8.49 1.94
C LEU A 91 8.94 -9.94 1.53
N LEU A 92 8.79 -10.22 0.23
CA LEU A 92 8.67 -11.58 -0.30
C LEU A 92 9.90 -12.44 0.02
N LYS A 93 11.10 -11.84 -0.03
CA LYS A 93 12.33 -12.50 0.40
C LYS A 93 12.30 -12.84 1.90
N ILE A 94 11.93 -11.90 2.77
CA ILE A 94 11.76 -12.16 4.21
C ILE A 94 10.77 -13.30 4.43
N ILE A 95 9.60 -13.27 3.77
CA ILE A 95 8.60 -14.35 3.88
C ILE A 95 9.23 -15.70 3.49
N SER A 96 9.95 -15.75 2.38
CA SER A 96 10.59 -16.97 1.90
C SER A 96 11.63 -17.49 2.89
N ASP A 97 12.47 -16.62 3.44
CA ASP A 97 13.56 -17.00 4.32
C ASP A 97 13.04 -17.38 5.72
N VAL A 98 12.04 -16.68 6.25
CA VAL A 98 11.33 -17.06 7.47
C VAL A 98 10.64 -18.42 7.31
N CYS A 99 9.95 -18.68 6.20
CA CYS A 99 9.30 -19.98 5.96
C CYS A 99 10.29 -21.16 5.88
N LYS A 100 11.57 -20.91 5.55
CA LYS A 100 12.61 -21.95 5.57
C LYS A 100 13.04 -22.29 7.00
N VAL A 101 13.08 -21.30 7.89
CA VAL A 101 13.47 -21.47 9.29
C VAL A 101 12.30 -22.00 10.11
N GLU A 102 11.11 -21.43 9.92
CA GLU A 102 9.87 -21.79 10.62
C GLU A 102 8.75 -22.12 9.62
N PRO A 103 8.60 -23.39 9.20
CA PRO A 103 7.62 -23.80 8.21
C PRO A 103 6.16 -23.58 8.60
N GLU A 104 5.82 -23.50 9.89
CA GLU A 104 4.43 -23.21 10.32
C GLU A 104 3.99 -21.81 9.93
N PHE A 105 4.92 -20.85 9.84
CA PHE A 105 4.64 -19.49 9.39
C PHE A 105 3.99 -19.47 8.00
N PHE A 106 4.35 -20.41 7.12
CA PHE A 106 3.76 -20.52 5.79
C PHE A 106 2.22 -20.67 5.84
N LYS A 107 1.71 -21.46 6.79
CA LYS A 107 0.26 -21.65 6.96
C LYS A 107 -0.42 -20.36 7.43
N VAL A 108 0.26 -19.60 8.28
CA VAL A 108 -0.23 -18.33 8.83
C VAL A 108 -0.30 -17.27 7.73
N ILE A 109 0.78 -17.03 7.00
CA ILE A 109 0.82 -16.00 5.95
C ILE A 109 -0.11 -16.36 4.77
N VAL A 110 -0.25 -17.65 4.42
CA VAL A 110 -1.21 -18.09 3.40
C VAL A 110 -2.66 -17.87 3.87
N LYS A 111 -2.96 -18.08 5.15
CA LYS A 111 -4.30 -17.79 5.69
C LYS A 111 -4.64 -16.30 5.55
N GLU A 112 -3.66 -15.42 5.74
CA GLU A 112 -3.82 -13.98 5.53
C GLU A 112 -4.04 -13.66 4.05
N ALA A 113 -3.20 -14.18 3.16
CA ALA A 113 -3.33 -13.99 1.72
C ALA A 113 -4.68 -14.49 1.16
N LEU A 114 -5.21 -15.61 1.68
CA LEU A 114 -6.50 -16.17 1.29
C LEU A 114 -7.71 -15.32 1.71
N ARG A 115 -7.52 -14.25 2.49
CA ARG A 115 -8.56 -13.23 2.70
C ARG A 115 -8.81 -12.39 1.45
N LEU A 116 -7.87 -12.41 0.48
CA LEU A 116 -7.95 -11.70 -0.79
C LEU A 116 -8.18 -10.18 -0.59
N PRO A 117 -7.29 -9.50 0.15
CA PRO A 117 -7.41 -8.06 0.40
C PRO A 117 -7.38 -7.29 -0.92
N ALA A 118 -8.42 -6.54 -1.22
CA ALA A 118 -8.62 -5.89 -2.53
C ALA A 118 -7.50 -4.89 -2.86
N ASP A 119 -7.02 -4.17 -1.85
CA ASP A 119 -5.94 -3.19 -1.89
C ASP A 119 -4.53 -3.82 -1.94
N ASN A 120 -4.41 -5.12 -1.62
CA ASN A 120 -3.12 -5.82 -1.57
C ASN A 120 -3.11 -7.16 -2.31
N MET A 121 -3.82 -7.22 -3.43
CA MET A 121 -3.94 -8.43 -4.22
C MET A 121 -2.61 -8.91 -4.81
N PHE A 122 -1.66 -8.01 -5.07
CA PHE A 122 -0.34 -8.39 -5.60
C PHE A 122 0.42 -9.30 -4.62
N LEU A 123 0.56 -8.88 -3.35
CA LEU A 123 1.25 -9.67 -2.34
C LEU A 123 0.49 -10.98 -2.08
N ALA A 124 -0.84 -10.92 -1.97
CA ALA A 124 -1.68 -12.09 -1.79
C ALA A 124 -1.49 -13.10 -2.93
N TYR A 125 -1.49 -12.64 -4.19
CA TYR A 125 -1.24 -13.46 -5.36
C TYR A 125 0.15 -14.12 -5.30
N LYS A 126 1.21 -13.35 -5.01
CA LYS A 126 2.58 -13.90 -4.95
C LYS A 126 2.70 -15.02 -3.90
N ILE A 127 2.06 -14.85 -2.74
CA ILE A 127 2.04 -15.84 -1.66
C ILE A 127 1.21 -17.07 -2.05
N ILE A 128 -0.01 -16.89 -2.56
CA ILE A 128 -0.90 -17.98 -2.94
C ILE A 128 -0.29 -18.82 -4.08
N SER A 129 0.24 -18.17 -5.10
CA SER A 129 0.79 -18.82 -6.30
C SER A 129 2.08 -19.59 -6.04
N SER A 130 2.71 -19.39 -4.87
CA SER A 130 3.85 -20.23 -4.43
C SER A 130 3.44 -21.66 -4.04
N ASN A 131 2.15 -21.95 -3.86
CA ASN A 131 1.65 -23.26 -3.45
C ASN A 131 0.39 -23.70 -4.24
N PRO A 132 0.47 -24.80 -5.01
CA PRO A 132 -0.65 -25.30 -5.81
C PRO A 132 -1.94 -25.58 -5.01
N GLU A 133 -1.83 -26.07 -3.77
CA GLU A 133 -3.01 -26.32 -2.93
C GLU A 133 -3.72 -25.03 -2.51
N SER A 134 -2.99 -23.92 -2.39
CA SER A 134 -3.59 -22.59 -2.14
C SER A 134 -4.33 -22.10 -3.38
N VAL A 135 -3.73 -22.22 -4.56
CA VAL A 135 -4.39 -21.89 -5.85
C VAL A 135 -5.67 -22.71 -6.04
N LYS A 136 -5.64 -23.99 -5.68
CA LYS A 136 -6.82 -24.87 -5.74
C LYS A 136 -8.01 -24.34 -4.94
N LYS A 137 -7.76 -23.72 -3.78
CA LYS A 137 -8.82 -23.10 -2.97
C LYS A 137 -9.47 -21.89 -3.65
N ILE A 138 -8.68 -21.15 -4.44
CA ILE A 138 -9.18 -20.01 -5.22
C ILE A 138 -10.07 -20.48 -6.37
N VAL A 139 -9.56 -21.40 -7.19
CA VAL A 139 -10.27 -21.82 -8.41
C VAL A 139 -11.53 -22.66 -8.16
N THR A 140 -11.68 -23.18 -6.94
CA THR A 140 -12.89 -23.92 -6.51
C THR A 140 -13.87 -23.08 -5.69
N GLY A 141 -13.49 -21.86 -5.31
CA GLY A 141 -14.28 -20.96 -4.47
C GLY A 141 -15.14 -19.95 -5.23
N TYR A 142 -15.95 -19.20 -4.49
CA TYR A 142 -16.54 -17.96 -4.99
C TYR A 142 -15.52 -16.83 -4.84
N ILE A 143 -15.35 -16.03 -5.89
CA ILE A 143 -14.33 -14.98 -5.93
C ILE A 143 -14.92 -13.64 -6.37
N SER A 144 -14.33 -12.56 -5.87
CA SER A 144 -14.61 -11.19 -6.28
C SER A 144 -14.14 -10.95 -7.72
N ASP A 145 -14.56 -9.82 -8.32
CA ASP A 145 -14.06 -9.42 -9.65
C ASP A 145 -12.55 -9.16 -9.61
N GLN A 146 -12.05 -8.56 -8.55
CA GLN A 146 -10.62 -8.32 -8.37
C GLN A 146 -9.84 -9.65 -8.29
N ALA A 147 -10.29 -10.60 -7.46
CA ALA A 147 -9.65 -11.92 -7.40
C ALA A 147 -9.75 -12.67 -8.74
N PHE A 148 -10.83 -12.50 -9.49
CA PHE A 148 -10.94 -13.02 -10.85
C PHE A 148 -9.87 -12.44 -11.77
N ILE A 149 -9.64 -11.13 -11.73
CA ILE A 149 -8.60 -10.46 -12.53
C ILE A 149 -7.23 -11.03 -12.22
N TRP A 150 -6.88 -11.31 -10.96
CA TRP A 150 -5.54 -11.78 -10.55
C TRP A 150 -5.27 -13.26 -10.82
N PHE A 151 -6.31 -14.10 -10.86
CA PHE A 151 -6.20 -15.56 -11.05
C PHE A 151 -6.82 -16.04 -12.38
N ALA A 152 -6.99 -15.13 -13.35
CA ALA A 152 -7.71 -15.42 -14.59
C ALA A 152 -7.18 -16.65 -15.36
N PRO A 153 -5.86 -16.83 -15.57
CA PRO A 153 -5.33 -18.01 -16.23
C PRO A 153 -5.66 -19.30 -15.47
N GLU A 154 -5.46 -19.31 -14.15
CA GLU A 154 -5.68 -20.48 -13.30
C GLU A 154 -7.18 -20.86 -13.24
N LEU A 155 -8.06 -19.86 -13.26
CA LEU A 155 -9.51 -20.05 -13.30
C LEU A 155 -9.99 -20.61 -14.63
N GLU A 156 -9.44 -20.10 -15.74
CA GLU A 156 -9.75 -20.61 -17.08
C GLU A 156 -9.30 -22.07 -17.21
N GLU A 157 -8.05 -22.37 -16.84
CA GLU A 157 -7.49 -23.72 -16.88
C GLU A 157 -8.33 -24.70 -16.04
N SER A 158 -8.78 -24.27 -14.85
CA SER A 158 -9.58 -25.12 -13.98
C SER A 158 -11.01 -25.33 -14.49
N ASN A 159 -11.66 -24.31 -15.06
CA ASN A 159 -13.03 -24.38 -15.54
C ASN A 159 -13.38 -23.24 -16.52
N GLU A 160 -13.04 -23.44 -17.79
CA GLU A 160 -13.29 -22.48 -18.88
C GLU A 160 -14.76 -22.01 -18.95
N SER A 161 -15.72 -22.91 -18.73
CA SER A 161 -17.15 -22.55 -18.76
C SER A 161 -17.56 -21.62 -17.62
N ALA A 162 -17.01 -21.82 -16.41
CA ALA A 162 -17.26 -20.93 -15.28
C ALA A 162 -16.56 -19.57 -15.48
N PHE A 163 -15.32 -19.61 -15.98
CA PHE A 163 -14.55 -18.42 -16.35
C PHE A 163 -15.32 -17.53 -17.34
N ASN A 164 -15.77 -18.10 -18.47
CA ASN A 164 -16.50 -17.36 -19.50
C ASN A 164 -17.81 -16.75 -18.98
N ARG A 165 -18.54 -17.45 -18.10
CA ARG A 165 -19.76 -16.91 -17.47
C ARG A 165 -19.47 -15.69 -16.58
N LYS A 166 -18.39 -15.75 -15.80
CA LYS A 166 -17.98 -14.64 -14.92
C LYS A 166 -17.51 -13.44 -15.74
N LEU A 167 -16.72 -13.67 -16.78
CA LEU A 167 -16.28 -12.63 -17.72
C LEU A 167 -17.47 -11.93 -18.40
N LEU A 168 -18.44 -12.69 -18.90
CA LEU A 168 -19.67 -12.14 -19.46
C LEU A 168 -20.45 -11.30 -18.44
N SER A 169 -20.49 -11.73 -17.17
CA SER A 169 -21.13 -10.96 -16.10
C SER A 169 -20.39 -9.65 -15.78
N MET A 170 -19.06 -9.61 -15.89
CA MET A 170 -18.27 -8.38 -15.75
C MET A 170 -18.54 -7.41 -16.91
N ILE A 171 -18.53 -7.92 -18.16
CA ILE A 171 -18.87 -7.15 -19.36
C ILE A 171 -20.29 -6.58 -19.27
N SER A 172 -21.26 -7.41 -18.90
CA SER A 172 -22.69 -7.03 -18.90
C SER A 172 -23.04 -5.98 -17.85
N ARG A 173 -22.27 -5.93 -16.75
CA ARG A 173 -22.44 -4.89 -15.72
C ARG A 173 -21.85 -3.54 -16.14
N GLY A 174 -21.21 -3.45 -17.31
CA GLY A 174 -20.60 -2.21 -17.81
C GLY A 174 -19.65 -1.61 -16.79
N ALA A 175 -18.86 -2.45 -16.11
CA ALA A 175 -18.21 -2.16 -14.83
C ALA A 175 -17.79 -0.70 -14.68
N ASP A 176 -18.45 0.01 -13.77
CA ASP A 176 -18.15 1.40 -13.41
C ASP A 176 -16.73 1.55 -12.82
N ASP A 177 -16.14 0.42 -12.39
CA ASP A 177 -14.76 0.31 -11.95
C ASP A 177 -13.78 0.44 -13.14
N PRO A 178 -12.91 1.47 -13.18
CA PRO A 178 -11.98 1.69 -14.26
C PRO A 178 -10.99 0.53 -14.48
N VAL A 179 -10.59 -0.16 -13.41
CA VAL A 179 -9.63 -1.26 -13.46
C VAL A 179 -10.27 -2.48 -14.11
N ILE A 180 -11.51 -2.80 -13.71
CA ILE A 180 -12.28 -3.89 -14.32
C ILE A 180 -12.55 -3.58 -15.79
N LYS A 181 -12.95 -2.35 -16.11
CA LYS A 181 -13.17 -1.91 -17.49
C LYS A 181 -11.92 -2.09 -18.33
N LYS A 182 -10.77 -1.61 -17.85
CA LYS A 182 -9.48 -1.76 -18.55
C LYS A 182 -9.13 -3.23 -18.79
N PHE A 183 -9.27 -4.07 -17.77
CA PHE A 183 -9.04 -5.51 -17.90
C PHE A 183 -9.93 -6.15 -18.97
N VAL A 184 -11.22 -5.81 -18.99
CA VAL A 184 -12.18 -6.32 -19.98
C VAL A 184 -11.86 -5.85 -21.40
N GLU A 185 -11.41 -4.61 -21.57
CA GLU A 185 -10.98 -4.06 -22.86
C GLU A 185 -9.75 -4.80 -23.41
N ASP A 186 -8.79 -5.13 -22.53
CA ASP A 186 -7.51 -5.73 -22.91
C ASP A 186 -7.51 -7.28 -22.89
N ILE A 187 -8.58 -7.93 -22.41
CA ILE A 187 -8.59 -9.38 -22.12
C ILE A 187 -8.22 -10.25 -23.32
N GLU A 188 -8.69 -9.89 -24.52
CA GLU A 188 -8.42 -10.63 -25.75
C GLU A 188 -6.95 -10.55 -26.17
N LEU A 189 -6.25 -9.46 -25.82
CA LEU A 189 -4.80 -9.34 -26.00
C LEU A 189 -4.06 -10.10 -24.90
N LEU A 190 -4.48 -9.93 -23.65
CA LEU A 190 -3.86 -10.52 -22.47
C LEU A 190 -3.90 -12.05 -22.46
N ARG A 191 -4.96 -12.64 -23.01
CA ARG A 191 -5.19 -14.10 -23.10
C ARG A 191 -4.39 -14.78 -24.21
N GLN A 192 -3.78 -14.03 -25.13
CA GLN A 192 -2.97 -14.60 -26.22
C GLN A 192 -1.73 -15.35 -25.71
N ASP A 193 -1.22 -16.27 -26.53
CA ASP A 193 0.00 -17.03 -26.28
C ASP A 193 0.04 -17.69 -24.88
N ASP A 194 -1.06 -18.32 -24.48
CA ASP A 194 -1.23 -18.93 -23.15
C ASP A 194 -0.97 -17.92 -22.01
N TRP A 195 -1.63 -16.76 -22.10
CA TRP A 195 -1.56 -15.69 -21.12
C TRP A 195 -0.14 -15.13 -20.90
N LEU A 196 0.73 -15.19 -21.91
CA LEU A 196 2.14 -14.79 -21.75
C LEU A 196 2.29 -13.33 -21.31
N LEU A 197 1.65 -12.40 -22.02
CA LEU A 197 1.72 -10.97 -21.70
C LEU A 197 1.09 -10.68 -20.33
N TYR A 198 -0.05 -11.30 -20.05
CA TYR A 198 -0.73 -11.19 -18.77
C TYR A 198 0.17 -11.64 -17.62
N LYS A 199 0.77 -12.83 -17.71
CA LYS A 199 1.65 -13.37 -16.66
C LYS A 199 2.84 -12.44 -16.43
N GLN A 200 3.44 -11.92 -17.50
CA GLN A 200 4.54 -10.95 -17.42
C GLN A 200 4.14 -9.65 -16.71
N GLN A 201 2.98 -9.07 -17.04
CA GLN A 201 2.52 -7.82 -16.42
C GLN A 201 2.11 -8.03 -14.96
N ARG A 202 1.33 -9.08 -14.69
CA ARG A 202 0.92 -9.50 -13.34
C ARG A 202 2.13 -9.74 -12.44
N ASP A 203 3.14 -10.43 -12.95
CA ASP A 203 4.33 -10.75 -12.16
C ASP A 203 5.21 -9.56 -11.86
N ARG A 204 5.22 -8.54 -12.74
CA ARG A 204 5.87 -7.26 -12.47
C ARG A 204 5.08 -6.42 -11.46
N GLY A 205 3.76 -6.53 -11.41
CA GLY A 205 2.92 -5.83 -10.44
C GLY A 205 3.04 -4.30 -10.49
N ILE A 206 3.38 -3.73 -11.65
CA ILE A 206 3.47 -2.29 -11.87
C ILE A 206 2.79 -1.96 -13.18
N ASN A 207 2.34 -0.72 -13.33
CA ASN A 207 1.79 -0.24 -14.59
C ASN A 207 2.80 -0.43 -15.76
N PRO A 208 2.44 -1.16 -16.83
CA PRO A 208 3.35 -1.46 -17.94
C PRO A 208 3.57 -0.27 -18.89
N ASN A 209 2.85 0.83 -18.71
CA ASN A 209 3.02 2.04 -19.50
C ASN A 209 4.49 2.54 -19.43
N PRO A 210 5.17 2.75 -20.56
CA PRO A 210 6.58 3.17 -20.56
C PRO A 210 6.85 4.47 -19.80
N PHE A 211 5.91 5.43 -19.83
CA PHE A 211 6.01 6.66 -19.04
C PHE A 211 5.88 6.35 -17.55
N ALA A 212 4.95 5.49 -17.14
CA ALA A 212 4.82 5.07 -15.75
C ALA A 212 6.10 4.41 -15.22
N VAL A 213 6.71 3.53 -16.02
CA VAL A 213 7.98 2.88 -15.66
C VAL A 213 9.11 3.91 -15.53
N ALA A 214 9.29 4.79 -16.52
CA ALA A 214 10.34 5.81 -16.47
C ALA A 214 10.17 6.76 -15.27
N LEU A 215 8.93 7.19 -15.00
CA LEU A 215 8.62 8.04 -13.86
C LEU A 215 8.84 7.31 -12.53
N ARG A 216 8.40 6.06 -12.39
CA ARG A 216 8.58 5.27 -11.15
C ARG A 216 10.05 5.15 -10.74
N TYR A 217 10.94 5.00 -11.71
CA TYR A 217 12.38 4.77 -11.48
C TYR A 217 13.24 6.04 -11.63
N ASP A 218 12.62 7.22 -11.76
CA ASP A 218 13.30 8.50 -12.02
C ASP A 218 14.25 8.47 -13.24
N ASP A 219 13.92 7.67 -14.27
CA ASP A 219 14.70 7.54 -15.49
C ASP A 219 14.37 8.68 -16.47
N ILE A 220 15.00 9.82 -16.24
CA ILE A 220 14.83 11.03 -17.05
C ILE A 220 15.24 10.83 -18.51
N GLU A 221 16.25 10.01 -18.78
CA GLU A 221 16.78 9.80 -20.12
C GLU A 221 15.74 9.07 -20.98
N THR A 222 15.19 7.96 -20.47
CA THR A 222 14.10 7.24 -21.13
C THR A 222 12.86 8.13 -21.24
N PHE A 223 12.50 8.87 -20.18
CA PHE A 223 11.34 9.74 -20.19
C PHE A 223 11.43 10.81 -21.30
N GLN A 224 12.56 11.49 -21.43
CA GLN A 224 12.77 12.51 -22.47
C GLN A 224 12.73 11.92 -23.89
N VAL A 225 13.25 10.71 -24.08
CA VAL A 225 13.16 10.01 -25.36
C VAL A 225 11.70 9.69 -25.72
N LEU A 226 10.90 9.23 -24.75
CA LEU A 226 9.47 8.95 -24.95
C LEU A 226 8.70 10.22 -25.33
N VAL A 227 8.87 11.29 -24.54
CA VAL A 227 8.28 12.62 -24.81
C VAL A 227 8.63 13.13 -26.21
N SER A 228 9.89 12.96 -26.64
CA SER A 228 10.36 13.43 -27.94
C SER A 228 9.79 12.63 -29.12
N ARG A 229 9.50 11.34 -28.92
CA ARG A 229 8.98 10.44 -29.96
C ARG A 229 7.49 10.63 -30.22
N ASP A 230 6.71 10.95 -29.20
CA ASP A 230 5.26 11.16 -29.30
C ASP A 230 4.85 12.52 -29.92
N GLY A 231 5.82 13.28 -30.48
CA GLY A 231 5.51 14.36 -31.41
C GLY A 231 5.34 15.76 -30.80
N GLY A 232 5.87 16.03 -29.60
CA GLY A 232 6.46 17.31 -29.14
C GLY A 232 5.78 18.67 -29.42
N CYS A 233 4.50 18.75 -29.80
CA CYS A 233 3.95 19.99 -30.38
C CYS A 233 2.54 20.38 -29.89
N PHE A 234 2.20 20.35 -28.60
CA PHE A 234 1.06 21.13 -28.07
C PHE A 234 1.26 21.57 -26.61
N SER A 235 0.70 22.73 -26.24
CA SER A 235 0.90 23.41 -24.95
C SER A 235 0.36 22.69 -23.70
N ASN A 236 -0.36 21.56 -23.86
CA ASN A 236 -0.87 20.73 -22.76
C ASN A 236 -0.19 19.35 -22.69
N HIS A 237 1.01 19.18 -23.27
CA HIS A 237 1.67 17.87 -23.37
C HIS A 237 2.11 17.28 -22.02
N PHE A 238 2.36 18.08 -20.99
CA PHE A 238 2.89 17.57 -19.71
C PHE A 238 1.82 17.26 -18.65
N ASP A 239 0.55 17.50 -18.98
CA ASP A 239 -0.62 17.16 -18.15
C ASP A 239 -1.23 15.80 -18.54
N GLN A 240 -0.51 15.02 -19.34
CA GLN A 240 -0.88 13.65 -19.72
C GLN A 240 -1.00 12.77 -18.48
N ARG A 241 -1.90 11.78 -18.55
CA ARG A 241 -2.25 10.90 -17.45
C ARG A 241 -1.72 9.48 -17.67
N ILE A 242 -1.37 8.82 -16.57
CA ILE A 242 -1.06 7.39 -16.56
C ILE A 242 -2.39 6.64 -16.42
N GLU A 243 -2.84 5.99 -17.49
CA GLU A 243 -4.05 5.16 -17.43
C GLU A 243 -3.97 4.08 -16.36
N VAL A 244 -5.11 3.74 -15.77
CA VAL A 244 -5.21 2.64 -14.80
C VAL A 244 -4.68 1.32 -15.38
N SER A 245 -4.13 0.47 -14.50
CA SER A 245 -3.65 -0.86 -14.85
C SER A 245 -4.24 -1.91 -13.91
N PRO A 246 -4.75 -3.05 -14.43
CA PRO A 246 -5.19 -4.19 -13.61
C PRO A 246 -4.14 -4.78 -12.68
N PHE A 247 -2.87 -4.53 -12.98
CA PHE A 247 -1.72 -5.08 -12.24
C PHE A 247 -0.88 -4.00 -11.55
N GLU A 248 -1.35 -2.75 -11.47
CA GLU A 248 -0.68 -1.79 -10.58
C GLU A 248 -0.91 -2.24 -9.12
N ARG A 249 0.19 -2.58 -8.42
CA ARG A 249 0.12 -3.09 -7.04
C ARG A 249 -0.38 -2.06 -6.04
N CYS A 250 -0.34 -0.78 -6.40
CA CYS A 250 -0.75 0.35 -5.58
C CYS A 250 -2.07 0.92 -6.06
N ASP A 251 -3.16 0.59 -5.37
CA ASP A 251 -4.44 1.22 -5.69
C ASP A 251 -4.38 2.75 -5.51
N PHE A 252 -3.70 3.23 -4.47
CA PHE A 252 -3.59 4.66 -4.14
C PHE A 252 -3.09 5.57 -5.29
N ILE A 253 -2.31 5.05 -6.25
CA ILE A 253 -1.83 5.80 -7.42
C ILE A 253 -2.49 5.36 -8.74
N ASN A 254 -3.38 4.38 -8.71
CA ASN A 254 -3.99 3.76 -9.89
C ASN A 254 -5.31 4.45 -10.32
N HIS A 255 -5.36 5.78 -10.24
CA HIS A 255 -6.57 6.59 -10.51
C HIS A 255 -6.30 7.68 -11.55
N ASN A 256 -5.72 7.31 -12.69
CA ASN A 256 -5.40 8.24 -13.78
C ASN A 256 -4.60 9.50 -13.36
N PRO A 257 -3.54 9.39 -12.53
CA PRO A 257 -2.75 10.56 -12.13
C PRO A 257 -2.04 11.17 -13.34
N THR A 258 -1.83 12.48 -13.32
CA THR A 258 -0.92 13.15 -14.27
C THR A 258 0.51 12.65 -14.11
N TRP A 259 1.35 12.84 -15.13
CA TRP A 259 2.77 12.49 -15.05
C TRP A 259 3.47 13.12 -13.84
N ILE A 260 3.17 14.39 -13.52
CA ILE A 260 3.82 15.07 -12.39
C ILE A 260 3.34 14.53 -11.04
N GLN A 261 2.07 14.13 -10.94
CA GLN A 261 1.51 13.44 -9.78
C GLN A 261 2.14 12.06 -9.57
N PHE A 262 2.29 11.28 -10.64
CA PHE A 262 2.93 9.97 -10.60
C PHE A 262 4.41 10.10 -10.18
N ALA A 263 5.12 11.09 -10.75
CA ALA A 263 6.50 11.40 -10.37
C ALA A 263 6.61 11.80 -8.89
N ALA A 264 5.66 12.60 -8.39
CA ALA A 264 5.63 13.02 -7.00
C ALA A 264 5.46 11.85 -6.03
N PHE A 265 4.53 10.94 -6.33
CA PHE A 265 4.27 9.75 -5.52
C PHE A 265 5.48 8.83 -5.42
N PHE A 266 6.19 8.58 -6.54
CA PHE A 266 7.38 7.71 -6.52
C PHE A 266 8.67 8.42 -6.10
N GLY A 267 8.62 9.71 -5.75
CA GLY A 267 9.80 10.45 -5.34
C GLY A 267 10.80 10.72 -6.48
N ALA A 268 10.31 10.68 -7.73
CA ALA A 268 11.10 10.81 -8.95
C ALA A 268 11.53 12.25 -9.20
N THR A 269 12.54 12.67 -8.44
CA THR A 269 12.91 14.07 -8.26
C THR A 269 13.40 14.70 -9.57
N THR A 270 14.12 13.95 -10.40
CA THR A 270 14.67 14.44 -11.67
C THR A 270 13.57 14.62 -12.71
N CYS A 271 12.71 13.61 -12.89
CA CYS A 271 11.54 13.65 -13.74
C CYS A 271 10.53 14.73 -13.29
N PHE A 272 10.27 14.84 -11.97
CA PHE A 272 9.39 15.85 -11.40
C PHE A 272 9.85 17.27 -11.73
N LYS A 273 11.15 17.57 -11.50
CA LYS A 273 11.72 18.88 -11.83
C LYS A 273 11.65 19.18 -13.32
N PHE A 274 11.92 18.19 -14.17
CA PHE A 274 11.79 18.35 -15.62
C PHE A 274 10.36 18.71 -16.02
N LEU A 275 9.35 17.98 -15.53
CA LEU A 275 7.94 18.26 -15.78
C LEU A 275 7.53 19.65 -15.30
N LEU A 276 7.94 20.02 -14.09
CA LEU A 276 7.64 21.32 -13.49
C LEU A 276 8.21 22.49 -14.30
N VAL A 277 9.47 22.41 -14.73
CA VAL A 277 10.12 23.46 -15.55
C VAL A 277 9.48 23.57 -16.93
N ASN A 278 8.94 22.47 -17.47
CA ASN A 278 8.25 22.44 -18.75
C ASN A 278 6.74 22.75 -18.66
N GLY A 279 6.26 23.20 -17.49
CA GLY A 279 4.92 23.78 -17.36
C GLY A 279 3.81 22.80 -17.01
N ALA A 280 4.13 21.62 -16.45
CA ALA A 280 3.11 20.72 -15.89
C ALA A 280 2.27 21.44 -14.82
N ASN A 281 0.95 21.22 -14.85
CA ASN A 281 0.00 21.92 -14.01
C ASN A 281 -0.18 21.19 -12.66
N LEU A 282 0.33 21.81 -11.59
CA LEU A 282 0.23 21.31 -10.21
C LEU A 282 -1.18 21.36 -9.61
N ARG A 283 -2.14 22.03 -10.26
CA ARG A 283 -3.52 22.18 -9.76
C ARG A 283 -4.49 21.11 -10.26
N LEU A 284 -4.00 20.15 -11.05
CA LEU A 284 -4.80 19.02 -11.48
C LEU A 284 -4.82 17.96 -10.38
N ASN A 285 -5.99 17.37 -10.18
CA ASN A 285 -6.19 16.21 -9.32
C ASN A 285 -6.22 14.92 -10.17
N ASP A 286 -5.95 13.79 -9.53
CA ASP A 286 -6.23 12.48 -10.12
C ASP A 286 -7.75 12.24 -10.17
N ASP A 287 -8.17 11.10 -10.71
CA ASP A 287 -9.60 10.78 -10.75
C ASP A 287 -10.10 10.40 -9.36
N PHE A 288 -11.37 10.73 -9.08
CA PHE A 288 -12.00 10.41 -7.81
C PHE A 288 -12.07 8.89 -7.58
N ASN A 289 -11.69 8.45 -6.38
CA ASN A 289 -11.87 7.07 -5.96
C ASN A 289 -13.19 6.92 -5.17
N GLU A 290 -14.19 6.27 -5.75
CA GLU A 290 -15.48 6.03 -5.08
C GLU A 290 -15.36 5.16 -3.81
N SER A 291 -14.32 4.33 -3.70
CA SER A 291 -14.07 3.57 -2.47
C SER A 291 -13.60 4.45 -1.31
N ASP A 292 -13.10 5.66 -1.60
CA ASP A 292 -12.81 6.68 -0.60
C ASP A 292 -14.06 7.54 -0.37
N SER A 293 -15.06 6.93 0.30
CA SER A 293 -16.39 7.49 0.53
C SER A 293 -16.40 8.81 1.31
N GLN A 294 -15.24 9.28 1.78
CA GLN A 294 -15.08 10.50 2.56
C GLN A 294 -14.63 11.70 1.72
N ARG A 295 -14.16 11.50 0.48
CA ARG A 295 -13.67 12.57 -0.38
C ARG A 295 -14.71 12.98 -1.42
N LEU A 296 -14.67 14.25 -1.84
CA LEU A 296 -15.49 14.81 -2.92
C LEU A 296 -14.68 15.09 -4.19
N GLU A 297 -13.35 14.99 -4.10
CA GLU A 297 -12.38 15.30 -5.15
C GLU A 297 -11.20 14.32 -5.12
N GLY A 298 -10.54 14.15 -6.27
CA GLY A 298 -9.29 13.39 -6.37
C GLY A 298 -8.16 14.03 -5.56
N ARG A 299 -7.05 13.30 -5.44
CA ARG A 299 -5.83 13.71 -4.74
C ARG A 299 -5.06 14.75 -5.53
N SER A 300 -4.55 15.74 -4.80
CA SER A 300 -3.63 16.74 -5.31
C SER A 300 -2.21 16.18 -5.47
N VAL A 301 -1.36 16.91 -6.21
CA VAL A 301 0.07 16.60 -6.31
C VAL A 301 0.79 16.68 -4.96
N THR A 302 0.35 17.55 -4.04
CA THR A 302 0.98 17.68 -2.71
C THR A 302 0.69 16.46 -1.85
N GLU A 303 -0.55 15.96 -1.85
CA GLU A 303 -0.91 14.73 -1.14
C GLU A 303 -0.14 13.53 -1.66
N LEU A 304 -0.03 13.39 -2.98
CA LEU A 304 0.78 12.33 -3.58
C LEU A 304 2.26 12.46 -3.25
N ALA A 305 2.81 13.68 -3.24
CA ALA A 305 4.18 13.94 -2.80
C ALA A 305 4.41 13.55 -1.32
N VAL A 306 3.43 13.84 -0.45
CA VAL A 306 3.46 13.48 0.97
C VAL A 306 3.45 11.97 1.13
N ALA A 307 2.57 11.24 0.43
CA ALA A 307 2.58 9.78 0.44
C ALA A 307 3.94 9.21 0.04
N GLY A 308 4.56 9.77 -1.00
CA GLY A 308 5.91 9.40 -1.45
C GLY A 308 7.04 9.76 -0.49
N GLY A 309 6.82 10.71 0.43
CA GLY A 309 7.79 11.09 1.47
C GLY A 309 9.00 11.89 0.98
N GLN A 310 9.09 12.26 -0.31
CA GLN A 310 10.25 12.98 -0.81
C GLN A 310 10.21 14.46 -0.44
N THR A 311 11.02 14.83 0.56
CA THR A 311 11.00 16.17 1.18
C THR A 311 11.24 17.30 0.18
N GLU A 312 12.09 17.08 -0.84
CA GLU A 312 12.33 18.10 -1.86
C GLU A 312 11.08 18.36 -2.71
N ILE A 313 10.40 17.32 -3.19
CA ILE A 313 9.18 17.42 -3.98
C ILE A 313 8.07 18.09 -3.15
N ILE A 314 7.88 17.65 -1.90
CA ILE A 314 6.88 18.23 -0.99
C ILE A 314 7.09 19.74 -0.83
N ARG A 315 8.33 20.18 -0.59
CA ARG A 315 8.67 21.60 -0.46
C ARG A 315 8.45 22.39 -1.75
N LEU A 316 8.74 21.78 -2.91
CA LEU A 316 8.48 22.40 -4.22
C LEU A 316 6.97 22.58 -4.46
N CYS A 317 6.15 21.57 -4.16
CA CYS A 317 4.70 21.65 -4.25
C CYS A 317 4.15 22.75 -3.33
N TYR A 318 4.51 22.69 -2.05
CA TYR A 318 4.05 23.67 -1.06
C TYR A 318 4.49 25.10 -1.43
N GLY A 319 5.74 25.31 -1.84
CA GLY A 319 6.21 26.64 -2.25
C GLY A 319 5.53 27.22 -3.50
N LYS A 320 4.80 26.42 -4.29
CA LYS A 320 4.05 26.85 -5.47
C LYS A 320 2.55 26.99 -5.24
N LEU A 321 1.99 26.16 -4.35
CA LEU A 321 0.55 26.07 -4.11
C LEU A 321 0.13 26.70 -2.79
N GLU A 322 1.02 26.72 -1.80
CA GLU A 322 0.75 27.14 -0.41
C GLU A 322 -0.43 26.37 0.22
N ASP A 323 -0.66 25.13 -0.22
CA ASP A 323 -1.78 24.29 0.19
C ASP A 323 -1.27 22.95 0.76
N LEU A 324 -1.79 22.59 1.94
CA LEU A 324 -1.52 21.36 2.68
C LEU A 324 -2.83 20.66 3.11
N SER A 325 -3.94 20.94 2.41
CA SER A 325 -5.23 20.29 2.65
C SER A 325 -5.11 18.78 2.45
N GLY A 326 -5.70 17.98 3.35
CA GLY A 326 -5.64 16.52 3.33
C GLY A 326 -4.27 15.90 3.67
N CYS A 327 -3.19 16.67 3.71
CA CYS A 327 -1.83 16.13 3.81
C CYS A 327 -1.50 15.45 5.15
N ASP A 328 -2.17 15.79 6.26
CA ASP A 328 -1.91 15.14 7.57
C ASP A 328 -2.38 13.68 7.54
N GLU A 329 -3.59 13.45 7.03
CA GLU A 329 -4.18 12.12 6.90
C GLU A 329 -3.32 11.23 6.00
N ILE A 330 -2.79 11.80 4.90
CA ILE A 330 -1.89 11.07 4.02
C ILE A 330 -0.55 10.78 4.69
N ALA A 331 0.02 11.74 5.43
CA ALA A 331 1.27 11.52 6.15
C ALA A 331 1.15 10.43 7.22
N GLU A 332 0.03 10.40 7.95
CA GLU A 332 -0.28 9.36 8.93
C GLU A 332 -0.47 8.00 8.25
N MET A 333 -1.30 7.93 7.20
CA MET A 333 -1.56 6.71 6.43
C MET A 333 -0.28 6.10 5.87
N PHE A 334 0.63 6.91 5.34
CA PHE A 334 1.90 6.46 4.76
C PHE A 334 3.05 6.42 5.78
N LYS A 335 2.79 6.61 7.08
CA LYS A 335 3.81 6.59 8.14
C LYS A 335 5.01 7.48 7.80
N GLN A 336 4.72 8.73 7.44
CA GLN A 336 5.69 9.76 7.09
C GLN A 336 5.86 10.72 8.27
N ASP A 337 6.31 10.20 9.42
CA ASP A 337 6.28 10.91 10.71
C ASP A 337 6.99 12.27 10.65
N ALA A 338 8.18 12.34 10.04
CA ALA A 338 8.92 13.59 9.89
C ALA A 338 8.17 14.62 9.02
N VAL A 339 7.37 14.17 8.04
CA VAL A 339 6.53 15.04 7.21
C VAL A 339 5.33 15.51 8.01
N ALA A 340 4.69 14.63 8.79
CA ALA A 340 3.56 14.98 9.66
C ALA A 340 3.95 16.03 10.71
N GLU A 341 5.12 15.88 11.33
CA GLU A 341 5.69 16.88 12.25
C GLU A 341 5.93 18.22 11.54
N TRP A 342 6.50 18.19 10.33
CA TRP A 342 6.77 19.39 9.55
C TRP A 342 5.48 20.14 9.16
N ILE A 343 4.42 19.43 8.74
CA ILE A 343 3.12 20.04 8.44
C ILE A 343 2.54 20.71 9.69
N SER A 344 2.60 20.03 10.84
CA SER A 344 2.12 20.58 12.13
C SER A 344 2.81 21.89 12.48
N LEU A 345 4.14 21.96 12.34
CA LEU A 345 4.92 23.17 12.62
C LEU A 345 4.55 24.35 11.71
N ILE A 346 4.26 24.10 10.43
CA ILE A 346 3.86 25.15 9.48
C ILE A 346 2.49 25.73 9.84
N ARG A 347 1.53 24.87 10.21
CA ARG A 347 0.18 25.30 10.59
C ARG A 347 0.19 26.11 11.88
N ASP A 348 0.96 25.69 12.87
CA ASP A 348 1.14 26.45 14.12
C ASP A 348 1.78 27.83 13.90
N SER A 349 2.68 27.93 12.92
CA SER A 349 3.33 29.20 12.55
C SER A 349 2.41 30.13 11.76
N SER A 350 1.41 29.59 11.07
CA SER A 350 0.43 30.35 10.28
C SER A 350 -0.75 30.86 11.11
N CYS A 351 -0.94 30.31 12.32
CA CYS A 351 -1.97 30.73 13.29
C CYS A 351 -1.52 31.88 14.23
N LYS A 352 -0.30 32.39 14.07
CA LYS A 352 0.25 33.55 14.81
C LYS A 352 0.39 34.75 13.88
#